data_AF-A0A126RL92-F1
#
_entry.id   AF-A0A126RL92-F1
#
_cell.length_a   1.000
_cell.length_b   1.000
_cell.length_c   1.000
_cell.angle_alpha   90.00
_cell.angle_beta   90.00
_cell.angle_gamma   90.00
#
_symmetry.space_group_name_H-M   'P 1'
#
loop_
_entity.id
_entity.type
_entity.pdbx_description
1 polymer ?
#
loop_
_entity_poly.entity_id
_entity_poly.type
_entity_poly.pdbx_seq_one_letter_code
_entity_poly.pdbx_strand_id
1 'polypeptide(L)'
;MTIFHTDLTIAGDIAAIAGIALALGLGLLIGVQRGWTLRREPAGSRFAGIRTFGLLGLAGGVAGALRSIEPGVAIILVAAAAMLVLMGYAQAAWRGGPVSGTASLAGLLTLGCGFLASSQHERLATIVAVIMTFVLALRSQLHGWIERLSEVEVRAIARFALISLAILPLLPDRAFGPYGAWNPQQLWMVVVLVSGFSFAGYMASKRLGASRGTLATAAAGAMVSSTAVTAALATRLRDPAENGPILMAGITVASVIMLARVLVLVGVLAPFALPALAVLVAPAMLVSALATVWLLRAAARLPSRSSQEVPVRNPFNLAPALGLMALVMVLSLASRWVLDRFGDAGLATILALSGMVDVDSAIITMGGLPKGVLEGPTAGLVLATPVMLNTLVKAGATISLAGRQRGSSAALSLIASVAASMLMLPAVL
;
A
#
# COMPACT_ATOMS: atom_id res chain seq x y z
N MET A 1 21.64 47.29 31.44
CA MET A 1 20.23 46.88 31.23
C MET A 1 19.68 47.37 29.90
N THR A 2 20.07 48.56 29.44
CA THR A 2 19.64 49.15 28.16
C THR A 2 20.12 48.39 26.92
N ILE A 3 21.36 47.87 26.89
CA ILE A 3 21.94 47.15 25.74
C ILE A 3 21.17 45.85 25.43
N PHE A 4 20.87 45.04 26.46
CA PHE A 4 20.08 43.81 26.31
C PHE A 4 18.66 44.07 25.78
N HIS A 5 18.05 45.20 26.14
CA HIS A 5 16.70 45.54 25.69
C HIS A 5 16.68 45.91 24.20
N THR A 6 17.72 46.60 23.73
CA THR A 6 17.89 46.98 22.31
C THR A 6 18.14 45.76 21.42
N ASP A 7 18.95 44.80 21.88
CA ASP A 7 19.24 43.57 21.12
C ASP A 7 17.99 42.67 20.97
N LEU A 8 17.16 42.58 22.00
CA LEU A 8 15.87 41.85 21.97
C LEU A 8 14.84 42.50 21.03
N THR A 9 14.79 43.83 20.96
CA THR A 9 13.89 44.54 20.04
C THR A 9 14.33 44.40 18.58
N ILE A 10 15.63 44.49 18.29
CA ILE A 10 16.17 44.33 16.94
C ILE A 10 15.91 42.90 16.42
N ALA A 11 16.13 41.88 17.26
CA ALA A 11 15.83 40.50 16.90
C ALA A 11 14.34 40.25 16.62
N GLY A 12 13.45 40.90 17.38
CA GLY A 12 12.00 40.84 17.16
C GLY A 12 11.56 41.50 15.84
N ASP A 13 12.12 42.65 15.51
CA ASP A 13 11.80 43.37 14.28
C ASP A 13 12.28 42.62 13.03
N ILE A 14 13.49 42.03 13.08
CA ILE A 14 14.01 41.21 11.99
C ILE A 14 13.14 39.97 11.77
N ALA A 15 12.68 39.31 12.84
CA ALA A 15 11.79 38.15 12.73
C ALA A 15 10.42 38.53 12.14
N ALA A 16 9.86 39.68 12.53
CA ALA A 16 8.60 40.16 11.96
C ALA A 16 8.72 40.49 10.46
N ILE A 17 9.79 41.16 10.05
CA ILE A 17 10.08 41.47 8.64
C ILE A 17 10.28 40.18 7.84
N ALA A 18 11.03 39.21 8.39
CA ALA A 18 11.25 37.91 7.76
C ALA A 18 9.93 37.15 7.57
N GLY A 19 9.05 37.13 8.58
CA GLY A 19 7.72 36.50 8.49
C GLY A 19 6.81 37.14 7.44
N ILE A 20 6.85 38.47 7.32
CA ILE A 20 6.09 39.22 6.30
C ILE A 20 6.67 38.97 4.89
N ALA A 21 8.00 38.96 4.75
CA ALA A 21 8.66 38.63 3.48
C ALA A 21 8.36 37.19 3.05
N LEU A 22 8.37 36.25 3.99
CA LEU A 22 7.95 34.86 3.77
C LEU A 22 6.48 34.80 3.33
N ALA A 23 5.58 35.53 4.01
CA ALA A 23 4.17 35.59 3.65
C ALA A 23 3.94 36.08 2.21
N LEU A 24 4.65 37.13 1.79
CA LEU A 24 4.64 37.60 0.40
C LEU A 24 5.20 36.55 -0.55
N GLY A 25 6.33 35.92 -0.21
CA GLY A 25 6.96 34.87 -1.03
C GLY A 25 6.05 33.66 -1.24
N LEU A 26 5.39 33.18 -0.19
CA LEU A 26 4.40 32.09 -0.27
C LEU A 26 3.20 32.50 -1.12
N GLY A 27 2.70 33.72 -0.95
CA GLY A 27 1.62 34.27 -1.76
C GLY A 27 1.99 34.35 -3.25
N LEU A 28 3.21 34.79 -3.58
CA LEU A 28 3.71 34.83 -4.95
C LEU A 28 3.89 33.43 -5.53
N LEU A 29 4.40 32.46 -4.77
CA LEU A 29 4.54 31.06 -5.20
C LEU A 29 3.19 30.47 -5.64
N ILE A 30 2.16 30.63 -4.80
CA ILE A 30 0.80 30.19 -5.11
C ILE A 30 0.26 30.96 -6.31
N GLY A 31 0.51 32.28 -6.34
CA GLY A 31 0.16 33.17 -7.43
C GLY A 31 0.73 32.75 -8.79
N VAL A 32 1.99 32.30 -8.83
CA VAL A 32 2.65 31.79 -10.05
C VAL A 32 1.93 30.56 -10.58
N GLN A 33 1.61 29.60 -9.72
CA GLN A 33 0.86 28.40 -10.11
C GLN A 33 -0.53 28.78 -10.68
N ARG A 34 -1.24 29.70 -10.02
CA ARG A 34 -2.56 30.18 -10.48
C ARG A 34 -2.46 30.94 -11.80
N GLY A 35 -1.51 31.86 -11.90
CA GLY A 35 -1.26 32.65 -13.11
C GLY A 35 -0.87 31.78 -14.31
N TRP A 36 -0.04 30.76 -14.09
CA TRP A 36 0.34 29.79 -15.12
C TRP A 36 -0.86 28.99 -15.63
N THR A 37 -1.76 28.57 -14.74
CA THR A 37 -2.95 27.77 -15.07
C THR A 37 -3.98 28.59 -15.84
N LEU A 38 -4.15 29.87 -15.51
CA LEU A 38 -5.17 30.75 -16.09
C LEU A 38 -4.65 31.59 -17.27
N ARG A 39 -3.42 31.36 -17.75
CA ARG A 39 -2.78 32.19 -18.79
C ARG A 39 -3.52 32.21 -20.13
N ARG A 40 -4.29 31.15 -20.42
CA ARG A 40 -5.08 31.00 -21.65
C ARG A 40 -6.51 31.54 -21.54
N GLU A 41 -6.94 31.96 -20.35
CA GLU A 41 -8.25 32.56 -20.15
C GLU A 41 -8.22 34.05 -20.52
N PRO A 42 -9.31 34.59 -21.11
CA PRO A 42 -9.41 35.98 -21.54
C PRO A 42 -9.16 36.97 -20.39
N ALA A 43 -8.59 38.13 -20.72
CA ALA A 43 -8.38 39.20 -19.74
C ALA A 43 -9.74 39.65 -19.18
N GLY A 44 -9.89 39.67 -17.85
CA GLY A 44 -11.15 40.02 -17.18
C GLY A 44 -12.00 38.84 -16.69
N SER A 45 -11.75 37.59 -17.11
CA SER A 45 -12.37 36.39 -16.51
C SER A 45 -11.57 35.81 -15.34
N ARG A 46 -10.37 36.36 -15.08
CA ARG A 46 -9.41 35.86 -14.09
C ARG A 46 -9.78 36.38 -12.70
N PHE A 47 -10.24 35.49 -11.84
CA PHE A 47 -10.57 35.80 -10.44
C PHE A 47 -9.40 36.43 -9.66
N ALA A 48 -8.16 35.96 -9.86
CA ALA A 48 -6.97 36.45 -9.16
C ALA A 48 -5.68 36.01 -9.90
N GLY A 49 -4.70 36.93 -10.00
CA GLY A 49 -3.39 36.68 -10.63
C GLY A 49 -2.23 36.63 -9.62
N ILE A 50 -0.99 36.58 -10.11
CA ILE A 50 0.23 36.50 -9.29
C ILE A 50 0.28 37.62 -8.24
N ARG A 51 -0.06 38.85 -8.65
CA ARG A 51 -0.09 40.02 -7.77
C ARG A 51 -1.15 39.90 -6.68
N THR A 52 -2.35 39.41 -7.01
CA THR A 52 -3.45 39.25 -6.05
C THR A 52 -3.09 38.27 -4.94
N PHE A 53 -2.54 37.11 -5.28
CA PHE A 53 -2.12 36.12 -4.28
C PHE A 53 -0.91 36.60 -3.46
N GLY A 54 0.05 37.30 -4.07
CA GLY A 54 1.13 37.97 -3.34
C GLY A 54 0.60 38.98 -2.32
N LEU A 55 -0.36 39.83 -2.71
CA LEU A 55 -0.97 40.82 -1.81
C LEU A 55 -1.86 40.19 -0.74
N LEU A 56 -2.54 39.07 -1.02
CA LEU A 56 -3.28 38.32 0.00
C LEU A 56 -2.34 37.69 1.03
N GLY A 57 -1.22 37.11 0.58
CA GLY A 57 -0.17 36.60 1.46
C GLY A 57 0.40 37.72 2.32
N LEU A 58 0.72 38.86 1.71
CA LEU A 58 1.20 40.05 2.42
C LEU A 58 0.21 40.57 3.45
N ALA A 59 -1.08 40.69 3.10
CA ALA A 59 -2.13 41.13 4.02
C ALA A 59 -2.27 40.18 5.22
N GLY A 60 -2.15 38.88 4.99
CA GLY A 60 -2.07 37.88 6.04
C GLY A 60 -0.85 38.07 6.92
N GLY A 61 0.33 38.25 6.32
CA GLY A 61 1.59 38.50 7.03
C GLY A 61 1.53 39.73 7.91
N VAL A 62 0.99 40.84 7.41
CA VAL A 62 0.78 42.06 8.18
C VAL A 62 -0.19 41.82 9.34
N ALA A 63 -1.31 41.12 9.10
CA ALA A 63 -2.25 40.79 10.17
C ALA A 63 -1.64 39.89 11.25
N GLY A 64 -0.83 38.90 10.88
CA GLY A 64 -0.16 38.02 11.85
C GLY A 64 0.87 38.76 12.71
N ALA A 65 1.60 39.72 12.11
CA ALA A 65 2.53 40.58 12.84
C ALA A 65 1.81 41.55 13.79
N LEU A 66 0.66 42.09 13.37
CA LEU A 66 -0.18 42.97 14.20
C LEU A 66 -0.90 42.25 15.34
N ARG A 67 -1.02 40.91 15.30
CA ARG A 67 -1.77 40.11 16.27
C ARG A 67 -1.34 40.36 17.72
N SER A 68 -0.05 40.54 17.96
CA SER A 68 0.51 40.76 19.30
C SER A 68 0.47 42.22 19.75
N ILE A 69 0.24 43.16 18.83
CA ILE A 69 0.22 44.60 19.11
C ILE A 69 -1.23 45.07 19.26
N GLU A 70 -2.03 44.87 18.21
CA GLU A 70 -3.43 45.32 18.10
C GLU A 70 -4.29 44.22 17.48
N PRO A 71 -4.79 43.27 18.29
CA PRO A 71 -5.52 42.10 17.79
C PRO A 71 -6.82 42.49 17.06
N GLY A 72 -7.46 43.61 17.45
CA GLY A 72 -8.65 44.12 16.78
C GLY A 72 -8.37 44.50 15.33
N VAL A 73 -7.26 45.20 15.07
CA VAL A 73 -6.86 45.62 13.72
C VAL A 73 -6.49 44.40 12.87
N ALA A 74 -5.78 43.43 13.45
CA ALA A 74 -5.47 42.17 12.78
C ALA A 74 -6.73 41.42 12.32
N ILE A 75 -7.74 41.30 13.19
CA ILE A 75 -9.03 40.66 12.86
C ILE A 75 -9.75 41.43 11.74
N ILE A 76 -9.83 42.76 11.85
CA ILE A 76 -10.47 43.60 10.82
C ILE A 76 -9.78 43.43 9.47
N LEU A 77 -8.45 43.42 9.43
CA LEU A 77 -7.68 43.26 8.21
C LEU A 77 -7.92 41.90 7.54
N VAL A 78 -7.89 40.81 8.31
CA VAL A 78 -8.20 39.46 7.80
C VAL A 78 -9.65 39.37 7.33
N ALA A 79 -10.59 39.90 8.10
CA ALA A 79 -12.01 39.90 7.75
C ALA A 79 -12.28 40.70 6.47
N ALA A 80 -11.68 41.87 6.32
CA ALA A 80 -11.80 42.70 5.13
C ALA A 80 -11.19 42.00 3.90
N ALA A 81 -9.99 41.41 4.04
CA ALA A 81 -9.36 40.67 2.95
C ALA A 81 -10.18 39.42 2.56
N ALA A 82 -10.70 38.68 3.53
CA ALA A 82 -11.59 37.54 3.28
C ALA A 82 -12.90 37.98 2.59
N MET A 83 -13.49 39.10 3.04
CA MET A 83 -14.68 39.67 2.43
C MET A 83 -14.43 40.08 0.97
N LEU A 84 -13.29 40.70 0.65
CA LEU A 84 -12.92 41.01 -0.73
C LEU A 84 -12.84 39.76 -1.61
N VAL A 85 -12.28 38.66 -1.10
CA VAL A 85 -12.24 37.36 -1.81
C VAL A 85 -13.65 36.81 -2.04
N LEU A 86 -14.53 36.89 -1.04
CA LEU A 86 -15.92 36.44 -1.13
C LEU A 86 -16.76 37.31 -2.07
N MET A 87 -16.58 38.63 -2.03
CA MET A 87 -17.26 39.57 -2.93
C MET A 87 -16.82 39.36 -4.38
N GLY A 88 -15.52 39.14 -4.61
CA GLY A 88 -15.01 38.74 -5.92
C GLY A 88 -15.66 37.46 -6.42
N TYR A 89 -15.95 36.51 -5.52
CA TYR A 89 -16.57 35.23 -5.87
C TYR A 89 -18.03 35.41 -6.24
N ALA A 90 -18.78 36.14 -5.41
CA ALA A 90 -20.18 36.48 -5.65
C ALA A 90 -20.35 37.25 -6.96
N GLN A 91 -19.49 38.24 -7.23
CA GLN A 91 -19.52 39.01 -8.46
C GLN A 91 -19.22 38.14 -9.70
N ALA A 92 -18.26 37.21 -9.60
CA ALA A 92 -17.97 36.26 -10.67
C ALA A 92 -19.14 35.29 -10.91
N ALA A 93 -19.83 34.84 -9.85
CA ALA A 93 -21.01 33.98 -9.92
C ALA A 93 -22.21 34.66 -10.55
N TRP A 94 -22.48 35.92 -10.19
CA TRP A 94 -23.60 36.68 -10.73
C TRP A 94 -23.46 36.99 -12.22
N ARG A 95 -22.23 37.07 -12.74
CA ARG A 95 -21.95 37.29 -14.16
C ARG A 95 -22.17 36.05 -15.04
N GLY A 96 -22.61 34.92 -14.47
CA GLY A 96 -22.99 33.72 -15.22
C GLY A 96 -21.82 32.93 -15.84
N GLY A 97 -20.58 33.25 -15.47
CA GLY A 97 -19.39 32.52 -15.93
C GLY A 97 -19.10 31.26 -15.09
N PRO A 98 -18.28 30.31 -15.59
CA PRO A 98 -17.84 29.16 -14.80
C PRO A 98 -16.99 29.64 -13.61
N VAL A 99 -17.54 29.58 -12.40
CA VAL A 99 -16.84 30.03 -11.18
C VAL A 99 -16.03 28.89 -10.57
N SER A 100 -14.72 29.12 -10.42
CA SER A 100 -13.83 28.21 -9.71
C SER A 100 -13.91 28.50 -8.20
N GLY A 101 -14.76 27.77 -7.47
CA GLY A 101 -14.81 27.84 -5.98
C GLY A 101 -13.46 27.52 -5.32
N THR A 102 -12.63 26.72 -6.00
CA THR A 102 -11.24 26.45 -5.60
C THR A 102 -10.33 27.70 -5.65
N ALA A 103 -10.63 28.71 -6.46
CA ALA A 103 -9.86 29.95 -6.53
C ALA A 103 -10.05 30.80 -5.26
N SER A 104 -11.30 30.91 -4.80
CA SER A 104 -11.65 31.64 -3.58
C SER A 104 -11.12 30.93 -2.34
N LEU A 105 -11.26 29.60 -2.29
CA LEU A 105 -10.66 28.80 -1.22
C LEU A 105 -9.13 28.94 -1.19
N ALA A 106 -8.47 28.89 -2.35
CA ALA A 106 -7.03 29.13 -2.43
C ALA A 106 -6.66 30.53 -1.93
N GLY A 107 -7.44 31.56 -2.27
CA GLY A 107 -7.21 32.92 -1.79
C GLY A 107 -7.31 33.04 -0.27
N LEU A 108 -8.32 32.42 0.34
CA LEU A 108 -8.48 32.37 1.79
C LEU A 108 -7.34 31.59 2.48
N LEU A 109 -6.92 30.46 1.89
CA LEU A 109 -5.79 29.69 2.41
C LEU A 109 -4.46 30.45 2.25
N THR A 110 -4.26 31.22 1.18
CA THR A 110 -3.10 32.10 1.02
C THR A 110 -3.05 33.19 2.08
N LEU A 111 -4.20 33.81 2.38
CA LEU A 111 -4.32 34.78 3.47
C LEU A 111 -3.96 34.13 4.82
N GLY A 112 -4.48 32.92 5.08
CA GLY A 112 -4.16 32.14 6.29
C GLY A 112 -2.68 31.73 6.39
N CYS A 113 -2.07 31.28 5.29
CA CYS A 113 -0.63 30.99 5.25
C CYS A 113 0.21 32.24 5.53
N GLY A 114 -0.20 33.40 5.00
CA GLY A 114 0.45 34.67 5.31
C GLY A 114 0.39 35.00 6.81
N PHE A 115 -0.79 34.85 7.42
CA PHE A 115 -0.99 35.06 8.86
C PHE A 115 -0.13 34.12 9.71
N LEU A 116 -0.03 32.85 9.34
CA LEU A 116 0.79 31.86 10.03
C LEU A 116 2.30 32.13 9.91
N ALA A 117 2.73 32.67 8.76
CA ALA A 117 4.13 32.98 8.48
C ALA A 117 4.70 34.04 9.43
N SER A 118 3.89 35.00 9.89
CA SER A 118 4.30 36.02 10.87
C SER A 118 3.84 35.75 12.30
N SER A 119 3.13 34.63 12.55
CA SER A 119 2.63 34.24 13.87
C SER A 119 3.46 33.13 14.55
N GLN A 120 4.78 33.08 14.31
CA GLN A 120 5.72 32.05 14.81
C GLN A 120 5.46 30.60 14.31
N HIS A 121 4.64 30.42 13.26
CA HIS A 121 4.31 29.12 12.68
C HIS A 121 4.81 28.99 11.23
N GLU A 122 5.98 29.56 10.92
CA GLU A 122 6.60 29.62 9.59
C GLU A 122 6.67 28.25 8.88
N ARG A 123 7.04 27.20 9.61
CA ARG A 123 7.11 25.83 9.08
C ARG A 123 5.74 25.33 8.61
N LEU A 124 4.70 25.57 9.40
CA LEU A 124 3.34 25.14 9.07
C LEU A 124 2.82 25.94 7.86
N ALA A 125 3.04 27.27 7.85
CA ALA A 125 2.70 28.12 6.71
C ALA A 125 3.35 27.63 5.41
N THR A 126 4.64 27.29 5.47
CA THR A 126 5.41 26.81 4.31
C THR A 126 4.89 25.45 3.83
N ILE A 127 4.71 24.48 4.73
CA ILE A 127 4.21 23.15 4.38
C ILE A 127 2.82 23.24 3.74
N VAL A 128 1.91 24.02 4.34
CA VAL A 128 0.55 24.18 3.81
C VAL A 128 0.58 24.88 2.45
N ALA A 129 1.35 25.96 2.29
CA ALA A 129 1.48 26.67 1.02
C ALA A 129 2.07 25.79 -0.10
N VAL A 130 3.09 24.98 0.21
CA VAL A 130 3.72 24.07 -0.76
C VAL A 130 2.77 22.93 -1.13
N ILE A 131 2.14 22.26 -0.15
CA ILE A 131 1.15 21.20 -0.40
C ILE A 131 -0.01 21.74 -1.22
N MET A 132 -0.55 22.91 -0.85
CA MET A 132 -1.62 23.55 -1.60
C MET A 132 -1.18 23.84 -3.04
N THR A 133 -0.02 24.46 -3.24
CA THR A 133 0.52 24.76 -4.58
C THR A 133 0.68 23.49 -5.40
N PHE A 134 1.18 22.40 -4.80
CA PHE A 134 1.33 21.10 -5.44
C PHE A 134 -0.03 20.52 -5.85
N VAL A 135 -1.00 20.47 -4.94
CA VAL A 135 -2.37 19.99 -5.23
C VAL A 135 -3.00 20.79 -6.37
N LEU A 136 -2.85 22.11 -6.36
CA LEU A 136 -3.37 22.96 -7.43
C LEU A 136 -2.64 22.74 -8.77
N ALA A 137 -1.32 22.47 -8.74
CA ALA A 137 -0.55 22.16 -9.95
C ALA A 137 -0.97 20.83 -10.58
N LEU A 138 -1.44 19.87 -9.77
CA LEU A 138 -1.95 18.58 -10.24
C LEU A 138 -3.36 18.65 -10.84
N ARG A 139 -4.02 19.82 -10.89
CA ARG A 139 -5.42 19.96 -11.36
C ARG A 139 -5.72 19.20 -12.66
N SER A 140 -4.94 19.44 -13.72
CA SER A 140 -5.18 18.82 -15.04
C SER A 140 -4.91 17.32 -15.04
N GLN A 141 -3.91 16.87 -14.29
CA GLN A 141 -3.61 15.45 -14.13
C GLN A 141 -4.72 14.74 -13.37
N LEU A 142 -5.21 15.32 -12.28
CA LEU A 142 -6.32 14.78 -11.50
C LEU A 142 -7.61 14.71 -12.31
N HIS A 143 -7.94 15.77 -13.08
CA HIS A 143 -9.11 15.73 -13.97
C HIS A 143 -8.95 14.66 -15.06
N GLY A 144 -7.80 14.62 -15.73
CA GLY A 144 -7.52 13.61 -16.75
C GLY A 144 -7.48 12.18 -16.18
N TRP A 145 -7.11 11.99 -14.91
CA TRP A 145 -7.21 10.70 -14.24
C TRP A 145 -8.66 10.33 -13.97
N ILE A 146 -9.46 11.26 -13.42
CA ILE A 146 -10.88 11.04 -13.13
C ILE A 146 -11.65 10.74 -14.42
N GLU A 147 -11.39 11.46 -15.50
CA GLU A 147 -12.03 11.23 -16.81
C GLU A 147 -11.69 9.86 -17.42
N ARG A 148 -10.54 9.26 -17.06
CA ARG A 148 -10.11 7.94 -17.52
C ARG A 148 -10.58 6.79 -16.62
N LEU A 149 -11.13 7.11 -15.45
CA LEU A 149 -11.66 6.12 -14.52
C LEU A 149 -13.14 5.86 -14.84
N SER A 150 -13.46 4.59 -15.02
CA SER A 150 -14.83 4.10 -15.07
C SER A 150 -15.50 4.20 -13.70
N GLU A 151 -16.83 4.26 -13.69
CA GLU A 151 -17.63 4.25 -12.45
C GLU A 151 -17.36 3.00 -11.59
N VAL A 152 -17.05 1.87 -12.23
CA VAL A 152 -16.64 0.62 -11.55
C VAL A 152 -15.31 0.81 -10.82
N GLU A 153 -14.33 1.46 -11.45
CA GLU A 153 -13.01 1.74 -10.85
C GLU A 153 -13.11 2.73 -9.69
N VAL A 154 -13.94 3.77 -9.80
CA VAL A 154 -14.16 4.73 -8.71
C VAL A 154 -14.78 4.05 -7.49
N ARG A 155 -15.83 3.23 -7.69
CA ARG A 155 -16.44 2.44 -6.61
C ARG A 155 -15.45 1.43 -6.00
N ALA A 156 -14.59 0.83 -6.82
CA ALA A 156 -13.53 -0.07 -6.39
C ALA A 156 -12.49 0.62 -5.50
N ILE A 157 -11.98 1.79 -5.93
CA ILE A 157 -11.02 2.59 -5.16
C ILE A 157 -11.64 3.02 -3.83
N ALA A 158 -12.89 3.51 -3.85
CA ALA A 158 -13.60 3.92 -2.64
C ALA A 158 -13.78 2.74 -1.65
N ARG A 159 -14.18 1.56 -2.13
CA ARG A 159 -14.30 0.35 -1.29
C ARG A 159 -12.94 -0.11 -0.75
N PHE A 160 -11.89 -0.10 -1.57
CA PHE A 160 -10.55 -0.45 -1.11
C PHE A 160 -10.04 0.53 -0.04
N ALA A 161 -10.26 1.83 -0.23
CA ALA A 161 -9.93 2.86 0.74
C ALA A 161 -10.72 2.66 2.05
N LEU A 162 -12.01 2.31 1.97
CA LEU A 162 -12.82 2.01 3.15
C LEU A 162 -12.21 0.83 3.94
N ILE A 163 -11.92 -0.30 3.30
CA ILE A 163 -11.39 -1.47 4.02
C ILE A 163 -9.97 -1.29 4.55
N SER A 164 -9.12 -0.50 3.87
CA SER A 164 -7.69 -0.36 4.18
C SER A 164 -7.35 0.87 5.02
N LEU A 165 -7.99 2.02 4.77
CA LEU A 165 -7.69 3.29 5.45
C LEU A 165 -8.71 3.66 6.53
N ALA A 166 -9.95 3.15 6.45
CA ALA A 166 -10.94 3.39 7.50
C ALA A 166 -11.06 2.22 8.46
N ILE A 167 -11.30 1.00 7.97
CA ILE A 167 -11.58 -0.16 8.85
C ILE A 167 -10.31 -0.72 9.49
N LEU A 168 -9.25 -1.01 8.71
CA LEU A 168 -8.03 -1.62 9.23
C LEU A 168 -7.41 -0.88 10.44
N PRO A 169 -7.24 0.47 10.44
CA PRO A 169 -6.65 1.16 11.59
C PRO A 169 -7.58 1.22 12.81
N LEU A 170 -8.89 0.99 12.65
CA LEU A 170 -9.84 0.93 13.76
C LEU A 170 -9.83 -0.44 14.48
N LEU A 171 -9.26 -1.47 13.85
CA LEU A 171 -9.24 -2.81 14.42
C LEU A 171 -8.15 -2.94 15.49
N PRO A 172 -8.46 -3.58 16.63
CA PRO A 172 -7.51 -3.73 17.72
C PRO A 172 -6.41 -4.74 17.37
N ASP A 173 -5.15 -4.36 17.62
CA ASP A 173 -3.97 -5.23 17.47
C ASP A 173 -3.71 -6.04 18.75
N ARG A 174 -4.61 -6.98 19.05
CA ARG A 174 -4.45 -7.91 20.18
C ARG A 174 -5.12 -9.24 19.89
N ALA A 175 -4.68 -10.27 20.59
CA ALA A 175 -5.29 -11.59 20.51
C ALA A 175 -6.71 -11.58 21.11
N PHE A 176 -7.64 -12.20 20.41
CA PHE A 176 -9.05 -12.40 20.76
C PHE A 176 -9.46 -13.86 20.50
N GLY A 177 -10.65 -14.22 20.98
CA GLY A 177 -11.26 -15.51 20.73
C GLY A 177 -10.69 -16.64 21.59
N PRO A 178 -11.18 -17.88 21.39
CA PRO A 178 -10.70 -19.03 22.15
C PRO A 178 -9.20 -19.23 21.94
N TYR A 179 -8.47 -19.53 23.02
CA TYR A 179 -7.00 -19.68 23.03
C TYR A 179 -6.21 -18.45 22.54
N GLY A 180 -6.83 -17.27 22.46
CA GLY A 180 -6.20 -16.06 21.89
C GLY A 180 -5.77 -16.25 20.44
N ALA A 181 -6.49 -17.09 19.68
CA ALA A 181 -6.08 -17.51 18.35
C ALA A 181 -6.23 -16.44 17.26
N TRP A 182 -7.04 -15.41 17.50
CA TRP A 182 -7.43 -14.46 16.46
C TRP A 182 -6.93 -13.07 16.76
N ASN A 183 -6.10 -12.51 15.88
CA ASN A 183 -5.79 -11.08 15.91
C ASN A 183 -6.64 -10.38 14.83
N PRO A 184 -7.64 -9.53 15.21
CA PRO A 184 -8.53 -8.89 14.25
C PRO A 184 -7.82 -8.05 13.20
N GLN A 185 -6.77 -7.31 13.57
CA GLN A 185 -6.01 -6.50 12.63
C GLN A 185 -5.26 -7.37 11.62
N GLN A 186 -4.62 -8.45 12.08
CA GLN A 186 -3.90 -9.40 11.20
C GLN A 186 -4.85 -10.18 10.28
N LEU A 187 -5.99 -10.63 10.81
CA LEU A 187 -7.02 -11.31 10.02
C LEU A 187 -7.61 -10.38 8.97
N TRP A 188 -7.87 -9.12 9.31
CA TRP A 188 -8.38 -8.12 8.36
C TRP A 188 -7.34 -7.70 7.33
N MET A 189 -6.06 -7.75 7.67
CA MET A 189 -4.98 -7.54 6.71
C MET A 189 -5.04 -8.55 5.56
N VAL A 190 -5.48 -9.79 5.80
CA VAL A 190 -5.75 -10.77 4.74
C VAL A 190 -6.81 -10.25 3.77
N VAL A 191 -7.88 -9.63 4.27
CA VAL A 191 -8.94 -9.05 3.43
C VAL A 191 -8.42 -7.88 2.59
N VAL A 192 -7.59 -7.01 3.20
CA VAL A 192 -6.94 -5.90 2.51
C VAL A 192 -6.00 -6.41 1.42
N LEU A 193 -5.19 -7.43 1.70
CA LEU A 193 -4.26 -8.02 0.73
C LEU A 193 -4.99 -8.67 -0.46
N VAL A 194 -6.00 -9.52 -0.20
CA VAL A 194 -6.77 -10.17 -1.27
C VAL A 194 -7.46 -9.13 -2.16
N SER A 195 -8.05 -8.11 -1.55
CA SER A 195 -8.72 -7.03 -2.29
C SER A 195 -7.72 -6.16 -3.06
N GLY A 196 -6.58 -5.84 -2.45
CA GLY A 196 -5.51 -5.04 -3.06
C GLY A 196 -4.86 -5.74 -4.25
N PHE A 197 -4.58 -7.04 -4.16
CA PHE A 197 -4.05 -7.80 -5.29
C PHE A 197 -5.09 -8.00 -6.41
N SER A 198 -6.37 -8.13 -6.06
CA SER A 198 -7.44 -8.16 -7.06
C SER A 198 -7.54 -6.83 -7.81
N PHE A 199 -7.41 -5.71 -7.09
CA PHE A 199 -7.35 -4.37 -7.69
C PHE A 199 -6.15 -4.17 -8.59
N ALA A 200 -4.95 -4.47 -8.06
CA ALA A 200 -3.70 -4.33 -8.78
C ALA A 200 -3.70 -5.24 -10.02
N GLY A 201 -4.24 -6.45 -9.91
CA GLY A 201 -4.40 -7.38 -11.02
C GLY A 201 -5.32 -6.84 -12.12
N TYR A 202 -6.46 -6.24 -11.74
CA TYR A 202 -7.34 -5.55 -12.68
C TYR A 202 -6.62 -4.36 -13.35
N MET A 203 -5.98 -3.48 -12.59
CA MET A 203 -5.21 -2.34 -13.12
C MET A 203 -4.07 -2.78 -14.06
N ALA A 204 -3.34 -3.83 -13.69
CA ALA A 204 -2.23 -4.37 -14.46
C ALA A 204 -2.73 -5.06 -15.73
N SER A 205 -3.86 -5.77 -15.68
CA SER A 205 -4.49 -6.39 -16.85
C SER A 205 -4.89 -5.35 -17.91
N LYS A 206 -5.39 -4.18 -17.47
CA LYS A 206 -5.75 -3.05 -18.35
C LYS A 206 -4.53 -2.41 -19.04
N ARG A 207 -3.35 -2.39 -18.41
CA ARG A 207 -2.13 -1.75 -18.96
C ARG A 207 -1.21 -2.69 -19.73
N LEU A 208 -1.07 -3.94 -19.28
CA LEU A 208 -0.08 -4.91 -19.78
C LEU A 208 -0.71 -6.09 -20.53
N GLY A 209 -2.04 -6.08 -20.67
CA GLY A 209 -2.83 -7.23 -21.09
C GLY A 209 -3.11 -8.20 -19.94
N ALA A 210 -4.23 -8.93 -20.03
CA ALA A 210 -4.76 -9.79 -18.96
C ALA A 210 -3.77 -10.84 -18.43
N SER A 211 -2.91 -11.35 -19.32
CA SER A 211 -1.93 -12.38 -18.99
C SER A 211 -0.74 -11.88 -18.18
N ARG A 212 -0.09 -10.82 -18.67
CA ARG A 212 1.14 -10.28 -18.07
C ARG A 212 0.84 -9.49 -16.79
N GLY A 213 -0.30 -8.81 -16.72
CA GLY A 213 -0.69 -8.04 -15.54
C GLY A 213 -0.90 -8.89 -14.29
N THR A 214 -1.50 -10.08 -14.44
CA THR A 214 -1.74 -11.02 -13.34
C THR A 214 -0.43 -11.56 -12.75
N LEU A 215 0.53 -11.92 -13.60
CA LEU A 215 1.83 -12.45 -13.17
C LEU A 215 2.69 -11.41 -12.47
N ALA A 216 2.73 -10.18 -13.00
CA ALA A 216 3.47 -9.09 -12.38
C ALA A 216 2.91 -8.74 -10.99
N THR A 217 1.59 -8.74 -10.84
CA THR A 217 0.92 -8.51 -9.55
C THR A 217 1.19 -9.65 -8.58
N ALA A 218 1.11 -10.90 -9.05
CA ALA A 218 1.42 -12.07 -8.22
C ALA A 218 2.87 -12.04 -7.74
N ALA A 219 3.81 -11.66 -8.61
CA ALA A 219 5.22 -11.57 -8.26
C ALA A 219 5.49 -10.49 -7.20
N ALA A 220 5.01 -9.27 -7.43
CA ALA A 220 5.15 -8.17 -6.48
C ALA A 220 4.49 -8.48 -5.13
N GLY A 221 3.29 -9.09 -5.15
CA GLY A 221 2.58 -9.49 -3.93
C GLY A 221 3.27 -10.61 -3.17
N ALA A 222 3.90 -11.56 -3.87
CA ALA A 222 4.54 -12.71 -3.26
C ALA A 222 5.83 -12.35 -2.50
N MET A 223 6.48 -11.23 -2.87
CA MET A 223 7.58 -10.65 -2.10
C MET A 223 7.14 -10.29 -0.67
N VAL A 224 5.90 -9.82 -0.53
CA VAL A 224 5.28 -9.47 0.76
C VAL A 224 4.70 -10.71 1.43
N SER A 225 3.74 -11.39 0.79
CA SER A 225 3.10 -12.60 1.32
C SER A 225 2.68 -13.56 0.20
N SER A 226 3.49 -14.59 -0.01
CA SER A 226 3.21 -15.66 -0.97
C SER A 226 1.97 -16.49 -0.61
N THR A 227 1.62 -16.62 0.67
CA THR A 227 0.41 -17.33 1.13
C THR A 227 -0.85 -16.56 0.76
N ALA A 228 -0.88 -15.24 1.00
CA ALA A 228 -2.01 -14.40 0.63
C ALA A 228 -2.23 -14.38 -0.89
N VAL A 229 -1.15 -14.27 -1.67
CA VAL A 229 -1.23 -14.33 -3.15
C VAL A 229 -1.76 -15.69 -3.62
N THR A 230 -1.26 -16.80 -3.04
CA THR A 230 -1.73 -18.14 -3.42
C THR A 230 -3.22 -18.30 -3.19
N ALA A 231 -3.71 -17.91 -2.02
CA ALA A 231 -5.11 -18.03 -1.68
C ALA A 231 -6.01 -17.07 -2.50
N ALA A 232 -5.54 -15.85 -2.78
CA ALA A 232 -6.25 -14.90 -3.63
C ALA A 232 -6.42 -15.44 -5.06
N LEU A 233 -5.34 -15.96 -5.66
CA LEU A 233 -5.37 -16.54 -7.01
C LEU A 233 -6.16 -17.85 -7.05
N ALA A 234 -6.06 -18.69 -6.01
CA ALA A 234 -6.85 -19.91 -5.88
C ALA A 234 -8.36 -19.63 -5.82
N THR A 235 -8.76 -18.55 -5.14
CA THR A 235 -10.17 -18.16 -5.09
C THR A 235 -10.66 -17.67 -6.45
N ARG A 236 -9.83 -16.93 -7.20
CA ARG A 236 -10.15 -16.51 -8.58
C ARG A 236 -10.24 -17.67 -9.56
N LEU A 237 -9.48 -18.75 -9.34
CA LEU A 237 -9.59 -19.97 -10.15
C LEU A 237 -10.98 -20.62 -10.12
N ARG A 238 -11.85 -20.26 -9.17
CA ARG A 238 -13.25 -20.70 -9.18
C ARG A 238 -14.09 -20.08 -10.29
N ASP A 239 -13.69 -18.95 -10.87
CA ASP A 239 -14.49 -18.33 -11.93
C ASP A 239 -14.07 -18.91 -13.31
N PRO A 240 -14.95 -19.65 -14.02
CA PRO A 240 -14.63 -20.16 -15.35
C PRO A 240 -14.45 -19.08 -16.42
N ALA A 241 -14.82 -17.82 -16.14
CA ALA A 241 -14.54 -16.69 -17.02
C ALA A 241 -13.07 -16.23 -16.96
N GLU A 242 -12.35 -16.59 -15.90
CA GLU A 242 -10.95 -16.21 -15.71
C GLU A 242 -9.97 -17.15 -16.44
N ASN A 243 -8.79 -16.63 -16.76
CA ASN A 243 -7.74 -17.41 -17.42
C ASN A 243 -7.05 -18.36 -16.43
N GLY A 244 -7.61 -19.56 -16.25
CA GLY A 244 -7.14 -20.58 -15.32
C GLY A 244 -5.63 -20.83 -15.37
N PRO A 245 -5.02 -21.14 -16.52
CA PRO A 245 -3.57 -21.36 -16.63
C PRO A 245 -2.70 -20.21 -16.15
N ILE A 246 -3.17 -18.97 -16.30
CA ILE A 246 -2.42 -17.76 -15.89
C ILE A 246 -2.50 -17.56 -14.38
N LEU A 247 -3.67 -17.80 -13.79
CA LEU A 247 -3.83 -17.79 -12.34
C LEU A 247 -3.02 -18.90 -11.67
N MET A 248 -3.03 -20.11 -12.25
CA MET A 248 -2.20 -21.23 -11.80
C MET A 248 -0.71 -20.89 -11.91
N ALA A 249 -0.28 -20.27 -13.02
CA ALA A 249 1.10 -19.80 -13.18
C ALA A 249 1.46 -18.72 -12.14
N GLY A 250 0.51 -17.85 -11.77
CA GLY A 250 0.72 -16.87 -10.69
C GLY A 250 0.94 -17.53 -9.32
N ILE A 251 0.25 -18.64 -9.02
CA ILE A 251 0.45 -19.42 -7.78
C ILE A 251 1.85 -20.06 -7.77
N THR A 252 2.28 -20.63 -8.88
CA THR A 252 3.63 -21.24 -8.98
C THR A 252 4.73 -20.17 -8.94
N VAL A 253 4.53 -19.00 -9.56
CA VAL A 253 5.43 -17.83 -9.43
C VAL A 253 5.54 -17.38 -7.97
N ALA A 254 4.42 -17.29 -7.25
CA ALA A 254 4.45 -16.91 -5.83
C ALA A 254 5.28 -17.89 -4.98
N SER A 255 5.27 -19.18 -5.36
CA SER A 255 6.07 -20.21 -4.70
C SER A 255 7.56 -20.11 -5.06
N VAL A 256 7.89 -19.84 -6.33
CA VAL A 256 9.28 -19.56 -6.75
C VAL A 256 9.88 -18.39 -5.97
N ILE A 257 9.13 -17.30 -5.83
CA ILE A 257 9.59 -16.10 -5.12
C ILE A 257 9.80 -16.38 -3.63
N MET A 258 8.91 -17.15 -3.01
CA MET A 258 9.07 -17.56 -1.62
C MET A 258 10.34 -18.40 -1.43
N LEU A 259 10.55 -19.42 -2.26
CA LEU A 259 11.72 -20.30 -2.16
C LEU A 259 13.03 -19.53 -2.40
N ALA A 260 13.05 -18.60 -3.36
CA ALA A 260 14.18 -17.71 -3.58
C ALA A 260 14.45 -16.81 -2.37
N ARG A 261 13.40 -16.22 -1.78
CA ARG A 261 13.49 -15.37 -0.58
C ARG A 261 14.08 -16.14 0.62
N VAL A 262 13.65 -17.39 0.80
CA VAL A 262 14.18 -18.29 1.84
C VAL A 262 15.67 -18.50 1.70
N LEU A 263 16.16 -18.83 0.48
CA LEU A 263 17.59 -19.04 0.23
C LEU A 263 18.40 -17.77 0.53
N VAL A 264 17.91 -16.60 0.12
CA VAL A 264 18.56 -15.32 0.40
C VAL A 264 18.60 -15.06 1.91
N LEU A 265 17.47 -15.19 2.60
CA LEU A 265 17.39 -14.89 4.03
C LEU A 265 18.26 -15.82 4.87
N VAL A 266 18.31 -17.12 4.53
CA VAL A 266 19.20 -18.09 5.18
C VAL A 266 20.66 -17.80 4.87
N GLY A 267 20.99 -17.40 3.64
CA GLY A 267 22.36 -17.01 3.29
C GLY A 267 22.87 -15.81 4.09
N VAL A 268 21.97 -14.90 4.51
CA VAL A 268 22.32 -13.74 5.34
C VAL A 268 22.32 -14.09 6.83
N LEU A 269 21.28 -14.75 7.33
CA LEU A 269 21.05 -14.94 8.77
C LEU A 269 21.66 -16.23 9.32
N ALA A 270 21.70 -17.31 8.53
CA ALA A 270 22.18 -18.62 8.95
C ALA A 270 23.02 -19.29 7.82
N PRO A 271 24.14 -18.67 7.40
CA PRO A 271 24.91 -19.13 6.23
C PRO A 271 25.43 -20.57 6.37
N PHE A 272 25.64 -21.05 7.59
CA PHE A 272 26.05 -22.41 7.88
C PHE A 272 25.00 -23.48 7.48
N ALA A 273 23.72 -23.12 7.45
CA ALA A 273 22.62 -24.00 7.06
C ALA A 273 22.34 -23.95 5.54
N LEU A 274 22.87 -22.94 4.84
CA LEU A 274 22.57 -22.68 3.43
C LEU A 274 22.90 -23.84 2.49
N PRO A 275 24.07 -24.51 2.56
CA PRO A 275 24.41 -25.57 1.60
C PRO A 275 23.42 -26.72 1.64
N ALA A 276 23.10 -27.19 2.85
CA ALA A 276 22.15 -28.26 3.10
C ALA A 276 20.71 -27.87 2.67
N LEU A 277 20.28 -26.65 3.03
CA LEU A 277 18.98 -26.15 2.62
C LEU A 277 18.87 -25.97 1.10
N ALA A 278 19.93 -25.48 0.45
CA ALA A 278 19.95 -25.25 -1.00
C ALA A 278 19.79 -26.56 -1.78
N VAL A 279 20.42 -27.65 -1.34
CA VAL A 279 20.24 -28.99 -1.92
C VAL A 279 18.77 -29.43 -1.84
N LEU A 280 18.07 -29.11 -0.76
CA LEU A 280 16.65 -29.47 -0.57
C LEU A 280 15.70 -28.53 -1.32
N VAL A 281 15.97 -27.22 -1.34
CA VAL A 281 15.05 -26.18 -1.84
C VAL A 281 15.22 -25.88 -3.32
N ALA A 282 16.44 -25.98 -3.87
CA ALA A 282 16.70 -25.70 -5.28
C ALA A 282 15.88 -26.59 -6.25
N PRO A 283 15.74 -27.92 -6.04
CA PRO A 283 14.88 -28.75 -6.87
C PRO A 283 13.41 -28.33 -6.81
N ALA A 284 12.91 -27.98 -5.61
CA ALA A 284 11.54 -27.49 -5.46
C ALA A 284 11.29 -26.19 -6.23
N MET A 285 12.28 -25.28 -6.18
CA MET A 285 12.24 -24.02 -6.92
C MET A 285 12.27 -24.26 -8.43
N LEU A 286 13.11 -25.18 -8.91
CA LEU A 286 13.20 -25.57 -10.31
C LEU A 286 11.87 -26.18 -10.81
N VAL A 287 11.27 -27.11 -10.05
CA VAL A 287 9.97 -27.69 -10.40
C VAL A 287 8.88 -26.62 -10.46
N SER A 288 8.84 -25.69 -9.50
CA SER A 288 7.88 -24.58 -9.50
C SER A 288 8.10 -23.62 -10.68
N ALA A 289 9.34 -23.37 -11.08
CA ALA A 289 9.68 -22.56 -12.24
C ALA A 289 9.31 -23.25 -13.56
N LEU A 290 9.60 -24.56 -13.69
CA LEU A 290 9.21 -25.35 -14.84
C LEU A 290 7.68 -25.44 -14.97
N ALA A 291 6.98 -25.64 -13.86
CA ALA A 291 5.52 -25.61 -13.82
C ALA A 291 4.97 -24.25 -14.26
N THR A 292 5.59 -23.15 -13.82
CA THR A 292 5.25 -21.80 -14.28
C THR A 292 5.39 -21.71 -15.80
N VAL A 293 6.54 -22.08 -16.36
CA VAL A 293 6.78 -22.02 -17.81
C VAL A 293 5.79 -22.91 -18.57
N TRP A 294 5.50 -24.12 -18.07
CA TRP A 294 4.55 -25.03 -18.68
C TRP A 294 3.12 -24.46 -18.67
N LEU A 295 2.67 -23.90 -17.55
CA LEU A 295 1.35 -23.26 -17.41
C LEU A 295 1.23 -22.01 -18.29
N LEU A 296 2.31 -21.25 -18.45
CA LEU A 296 2.34 -20.10 -19.38
C LEU A 296 2.28 -20.55 -20.84
N ARG A 297 2.96 -21.63 -21.20
CA ARG A 297 2.84 -22.23 -22.55
C ARG A 297 1.44 -22.79 -22.79
N ALA A 298 0.83 -23.43 -21.79
CA ALA A 298 -0.56 -23.88 -21.87
C ALA A 298 -1.53 -22.71 -22.02
N ALA A 299 -1.29 -21.60 -21.30
CA ALA A 299 -2.07 -20.37 -21.45
C ALA A 299 -1.96 -19.78 -22.86
N ALA A 300 -0.78 -19.83 -23.48
CA ALA A 300 -0.56 -19.31 -24.84
C ALA A 300 -1.20 -20.16 -25.95
N ARG A 301 -1.50 -21.45 -25.67
CA ARG A 301 -2.15 -22.37 -26.63
C ARG A 301 -3.66 -22.28 -26.63
N LEU A 302 -4.25 -21.71 -25.58
CA LEU A 302 -5.67 -21.41 -25.58
C LEU A 302 -5.91 -20.27 -26.56
N PRO A 303 -6.97 -20.32 -27.40
CA PRO A 303 -7.38 -19.19 -28.20
C PRO A 303 -7.41 -17.99 -27.27
N SER A 304 -6.67 -16.94 -27.60
CA SER A 304 -6.88 -15.64 -26.99
C SER A 304 -8.34 -15.35 -27.26
N ARG A 305 -9.23 -15.62 -26.29
CA ARG A 305 -10.60 -15.16 -26.40
C ARG A 305 -10.42 -13.68 -26.64
N SER A 306 -10.74 -13.24 -27.85
CA SER A 306 -10.90 -11.83 -28.15
C SER A 306 -11.67 -11.27 -26.99
N SER A 307 -11.23 -10.12 -26.53
CA SER A 307 -11.88 -9.31 -25.52
C SER A 307 -13.32 -9.01 -25.95
N GLN A 308 -14.21 -10.01 -25.89
CA GLN A 308 -15.48 -9.75 -25.26
C GLN A 308 -15.08 -9.23 -23.91
N GLU A 309 -15.45 -7.97 -23.66
CA GLU A 309 -15.50 -7.43 -22.32
C GLU A 309 -16.17 -8.50 -21.48
N VAL A 310 -15.35 -9.32 -20.80
CA VAL A 310 -15.83 -10.17 -19.73
C VAL A 310 -16.55 -9.15 -18.87
N PRO A 311 -17.89 -9.24 -18.73
CA PRO A 311 -18.64 -8.23 -18.02
C PRO A 311 -17.91 -8.11 -16.71
N VAL A 312 -17.32 -6.92 -16.48
CA VAL A 312 -16.34 -6.70 -15.42
C VAL A 312 -17.09 -6.98 -14.13
N ARG A 313 -17.06 -8.24 -13.71
CA ARG A 313 -17.63 -8.71 -12.48
C ARG A 313 -16.83 -7.97 -11.46
N ASN A 314 -17.50 -7.04 -10.79
CA ASN A 314 -16.94 -6.12 -9.80
C ASN A 314 -15.71 -6.78 -9.11
N PRO A 315 -14.47 -6.41 -9.51
CA PRO A 315 -13.26 -7.15 -9.13
C PRO A 315 -12.98 -7.09 -7.63
N PHE A 316 -13.80 -6.34 -6.90
CA PHE A 316 -13.90 -6.30 -5.45
C PHE A 316 -15.13 -7.03 -4.95
N ASN A 317 -15.17 -8.34 -5.14
CA ASN A 317 -16.04 -9.16 -4.32
C ASN A 317 -15.32 -9.40 -2.97
N LEU A 318 -15.83 -8.78 -1.90
CA LEU A 318 -15.30 -8.99 -0.55
C LEU A 318 -15.56 -10.42 -0.06
N ALA A 319 -16.51 -11.16 -0.66
CA ALA A 319 -16.84 -12.51 -0.24
C ALA A 319 -15.63 -13.48 -0.35
N PRO A 320 -14.87 -13.54 -1.46
CA PRO A 320 -13.57 -14.21 -1.53
C PRO A 320 -12.61 -13.88 -0.38
N ALA A 321 -12.46 -12.60 -0.09
CA ALA A 321 -11.51 -12.10 0.91
C ALA A 321 -11.94 -12.49 2.34
N LEU A 322 -13.23 -12.34 2.64
CA LEU A 322 -13.85 -12.75 3.91
C LEU A 322 -13.85 -14.28 4.08
N GLY A 323 -14.08 -15.03 2.99
CA GLY A 323 -13.99 -16.49 3.00
C GLY A 323 -12.58 -16.99 3.33
N LEU A 324 -11.55 -16.34 2.78
CA LEU A 324 -10.17 -16.65 3.12
C LEU A 324 -9.84 -16.29 4.58
N MET A 325 -10.27 -15.11 5.05
CA MET A 325 -10.13 -14.74 6.45
C MET A 325 -10.75 -15.79 7.37
N ALA A 326 -11.97 -16.24 7.07
CA ALA A 326 -12.65 -17.28 7.85
C ALA A 326 -11.87 -18.60 7.88
N LEU A 327 -11.28 -19.01 6.75
CA LEU A 327 -10.41 -20.19 6.70
C LEU A 327 -9.18 -20.02 7.60
N VAL A 328 -8.52 -18.86 7.54
CA VAL A 328 -7.37 -18.54 8.41
C VAL A 328 -7.78 -18.57 9.88
N MET A 329 -8.93 -18.00 10.24
CA MET A 329 -9.46 -18.05 11.61
C MET A 329 -9.60 -19.48 12.11
N VAL A 330 -10.17 -20.38 11.30
CA VAL A 330 -10.34 -21.79 11.68
C VAL A 330 -8.99 -22.48 11.89
N LEU A 331 -8.04 -22.27 10.98
CA LEU A 331 -6.70 -22.87 11.06
C LEU A 331 -5.91 -22.35 12.27
N SER A 332 -5.96 -21.03 12.54
CA SER A 332 -5.30 -20.44 13.71
C SER A 332 -5.87 -20.99 15.03
N LEU A 333 -7.19 -21.18 15.09
CA LEU A 333 -7.84 -21.78 16.25
C LEU A 333 -7.40 -23.23 16.44
N ALA A 334 -7.40 -24.03 15.38
CA ALA A 334 -6.95 -25.42 15.41
C ALA A 334 -5.48 -25.52 15.87
N SER A 335 -4.62 -24.64 15.37
CA SER A 335 -3.21 -24.57 15.77
C SER A 335 -3.07 -24.32 17.28
N ARG A 336 -3.76 -23.29 17.82
CA ARG A 336 -3.70 -22.97 19.25
C ARG A 336 -4.28 -24.05 20.15
N TRP A 337 -5.34 -24.72 19.69
CA TRP A 337 -5.93 -25.86 20.41
C TRP A 337 -4.95 -27.04 20.54
N VAL A 338 -4.17 -27.33 19.48
CA VAL A 338 -3.09 -28.32 19.54
C VAL A 338 -2.04 -27.87 20.57
N LEU A 339 -1.61 -26.61 20.53
CA LEU A 339 -0.60 -26.10 21.46
C LEU A 339 -1.00 -26.24 22.93
N ASP A 340 -2.24 -25.89 23.26
CA ASP A 340 -2.78 -25.99 24.62
C ASP A 340 -2.84 -27.43 25.13
N ARG A 341 -3.10 -28.41 24.25
CA ARG A 341 -3.23 -29.82 24.62
C ARG A 341 -1.92 -30.59 24.74
N PHE A 342 -0.84 -30.14 24.10
CA PHE A 342 0.42 -30.90 24.02
C PHE A 342 1.63 -30.25 24.75
N GLY A 343 1.52 -29.03 25.31
CA GLY A 343 2.46 -28.48 26.32
C GLY A 343 3.92 -28.25 25.86
N ASP A 344 4.90 -28.34 26.79
CA ASP A 344 6.36 -28.12 26.55
C ASP A 344 7.05 -29.24 25.75
N ALA A 345 6.52 -30.47 25.79
CA ALA A 345 6.85 -31.49 24.78
C ALA A 345 6.43 -31.03 23.36
N GLY A 346 5.49 -30.08 23.31
CA GLY A 346 5.10 -29.32 22.14
C GLY A 346 6.02 -28.17 21.80
N LEU A 347 7.16 -27.88 22.47
CA LEU A 347 8.07 -26.79 22.05
C LEU A 347 8.84 -27.15 20.77
N ALA A 348 9.26 -28.41 20.64
CA ALA A 348 9.76 -28.96 19.37
C ALA A 348 8.63 -29.00 18.32
N THR A 349 7.41 -29.30 18.75
CA THR A 349 6.21 -29.21 17.90
C THR A 349 5.84 -27.76 17.57
N ILE A 350 6.16 -26.76 18.39
CA ILE A 350 5.96 -25.31 18.20
C ILE A 350 7.03 -24.79 17.26
N LEU A 351 8.27 -25.25 17.34
CA LEU A 351 9.29 -24.92 16.34
C LEU A 351 8.91 -25.54 14.98
N ALA A 352 8.38 -26.76 14.98
CA ALA A 352 7.81 -27.38 13.79
C ALA A 352 6.55 -26.64 13.28
N LEU A 353 5.61 -26.26 14.17
CA LEU A 353 4.33 -25.60 13.85
C LEU A 353 4.49 -24.10 13.54
N SER A 354 5.40 -23.40 14.20
CA SER A 354 5.79 -22.01 13.89
C SER A 354 6.42 -21.97 12.51
N GLY A 355 7.27 -22.94 12.20
CA GLY A 355 7.73 -23.20 10.84
C GLY A 355 6.61 -23.52 9.84
N MET A 356 5.54 -24.23 10.26
CA MET A 356 4.36 -24.44 9.40
C MET A 356 3.60 -23.14 9.11
N VAL A 357 3.56 -22.21 10.07
CA VAL A 357 2.78 -20.96 9.97
C VAL A 357 3.56 -19.87 9.23
N ASP A 358 4.84 -19.69 9.55
CA ASP A 358 5.69 -18.70 8.91
C ASP A 358 7.17 -19.13 8.81
N VAL A 359 7.63 -19.25 7.57
CA VAL A 359 8.99 -19.67 7.24
C VAL A 359 10.02 -18.62 7.65
N ASP A 360 9.66 -17.33 7.63
CA ASP A 360 10.59 -16.24 7.93
C ASP A 360 11.00 -16.26 9.42
N SER A 361 10.04 -16.55 10.30
CA SER A 361 10.28 -16.69 11.74
C SER A 361 11.27 -17.82 12.06
N ALA A 362 11.16 -18.97 11.39
CA ALA A 362 12.09 -20.10 11.57
C ALA A 362 13.53 -19.74 11.19
N ILE A 363 13.71 -18.95 10.12
CA ILE A 363 15.04 -18.52 9.64
C ILE A 363 15.71 -17.57 10.63
N ILE A 364 14.94 -16.61 11.17
CA ILE A 364 15.44 -15.67 12.18
C ILE A 364 15.89 -16.41 13.44
N THR A 365 15.07 -17.36 13.93
CA THR A 365 15.43 -18.17 15.10
C THR A 365 16.72 -18.97 14.86
N MET A 366 16.88 -19.58 13.67
CA MET A 366 18.08 -20.33 13.34
C MET A 366 19.34 -19.45 13.29
N GLY A 367 19.23 -18.24 12.76
CA GLY A 367 20.36 -17.29 12.72
C GLY A 367 20.78 -16.75 14.09
N GLY A 368 19.87 -16.77 15.07
CA GLY A 368 20.15 -16.34 16.45
C GLY A 368 20.77 -17.42 17.34
N LEU A 369 20.94 -18.66 16.86
CA LEU A 369 21.51 -19.74 17.66
C LEU A 369 23.02 -19.54 17.89
N PRO A 370 23.54 -19.86 19.09
CA PRO A 370 24.97 -19.86 19.35
C PRO A 370 25.72 -20.79 18.39
N LYS A 371 26.92 -20.36 17.96
CA LYS A 371 27.78 -21.16 17.08
C LYS A 371 28.08 -22.52 17.73
N GLY A 372 27.88 -23.60 16.99
CA GLY A 372 28.17 -24.97 17.44
C GLY A 372 27.00 -25.71 18.10
N VAL A 373 25.82 -25.10 18.24
CA VAL A 373 24.62 -25.78 18.77
C VAL A 373 24.01 -26.74 17.76
N LEU A 374 24.06 -26.41 16.47
CA LEU A 374 23.60 -27.27 15.37
C LEU A 374 24.64 -27.31 14.26
N GLU A 375 24.86 -28.50 13.72
CA GLU A 375 25.65 -28.70 12.51
C GLU A 375 24.88 -28.24 11.26
N GLY A 376 25.60 -27.80 10.23
CA GLY A 376 25.02 -27.28 8.98
C GLY A 376 23.98 -28.19 8.32
N PRO A 377 24.23 -29.51 8.18
CA PRO A 377 23.25 -30.45 7.61
C PRO A 377 21.95 -30.51 8.41
N THR A 378 22.05 -30.65 9.73
CA THR A 378 20.89 -30.69 10.65
C THR A 378 20.10 -29.40 10.61
N ALA A 379 20.78 -28.25 10.58
CA ALA A 379 20.15 -26.94 10.46
C ALA A 379 19.38 -26.78 9.14
N GLY A 380 19.95 -27.27 8.03
CA GLY A 380 19.27 -27.28 6.73
C GLY A 380 18.01 -28.14 6.72
N LEU A 381 18.04 -29.32 7.34
CA LEU A 381 16.88 -30.22 7.48
C LEU A 381 15.77 -29.59 8.33
N VAL A 382 16.15 -28.95 9.45
CA VAL A 382 15.23 -28.24 10.34
C VAL A 382 14.54 -27.09 9.62
N LEU A 383 15.26 -26.32 8.78
CA LEU A 383 14.68 -25.22 7.99
C LEU A 383 13.87 -25.67 6.78
N ALA A 384 14.19 -26.81 6.17
CA ALA A 384 13.43 -27.34 5.04
C ALA A 384 12.01 -27.75 5.43
N THR A 385 11.84 -28.27 6.65
CA THR A 385 10.54 -28.72 7.17
C THR A 385 9.45 -27.62 7.13
N PRO A 386 9.66 -26.41 7.69
CA PRO A 386 8.81 -25.22 7.51
C PRO A 386 8.42 -24.94 6.05
N VAL A 387 9.42 -24.91 5.17
CA VAL A 387 9.28 -24.51 3.76
C VAL A 387 8.34 -25.47 3.03
N MET A 388 8.52 -26.77 3.27
CA MET A 388 7.76 -27.82 2.61
C MET A 388 6.33 -27.88 3.12
N LEU A 389 6.15 -27.75 4.44
CA LEU A 389 4.82 -27.69 5.04
C LEU A 389 4.05 -26.46 4.56
N ASN A 390 4.69 -25.29 4.50
CA ASN A 390 4.08 -24.08 3.94
C ASN A 390 3.63 -24.28 2.49
N THR A 391 4.43 -24.99 1.70
CA THR A 391 4.12 -25.32 0.29
C THR A 391 2.97 -26.33 0.18
N LEU A 392 2.90 -27.32 1.08
CA LEU A 392 1.76 -28.26 1.16
C LEU A 392 0.47 -27.57 1.61
N VAL A 393 0.54 -26.67 2.58
CA VAL A 393 -0.60 -25.85 3.02
C VAL A 393 -1.12 -25.01 1.85
N LYS A 394 -0.23 -24.42 1.05
CA LYS A 394 -0.59 -23.71 -0.19
C LYS A 394 -1.25 -24.62 -1.23
N ALA A 395 -0.78 -25.85 -1.39
CA ALA A 395 -1.40 -26.84 -2.27
C ALA A 395 -2.82 -27.20 -1.79
N GLY A 396 -2.99 -27.45 -0.49
CA GLY A 396 -4.29 -27.70 0.14
C GLY A 396 -5.24 -26.52 0.04
N ALA A 397 -4.75 -25.30 0.29
CA ALA A 397 -5.49 -24.06 0.09
C ALA A 397 -5.92 -23.89 -1.37
N THR A 398 -5.03 -24.23 -2.32
CA THR A 398 -5.35 -24.17 -3.75
C THR A 398 -6.49 -25.11 -4.12
N ILE A 399 -6.47 -26.37 -3.65
CA ILE A 399 -7.53 -27.34 -3.94
C ILE A 399 -8.85 -26.95 -3.27
N SER A 400 -8.81 -26.56 -1.99
CA SER A 400 -10.01 -26.21 -1.22
C SER A 400 -10.70 -24.95 -1.74
N LEU A 401 -9.92 -23.91 -2.07
CA LEU A 401 -10.44 -22.65 -2.57
C LEU A 401 -10.81 -22.71 -4.05
N ALA A 402 -10.01 -23.33 -4.93
CA ALA A 402 -10.30 -23.36 -6.37
C ALA A 402 -11.30 -24.47 -6.77
N GLY A 403 -11.41 -25.53 -5.97
CA GLY A 403 -12.08 -26.77 -6.33
C GLY A 403 -11.16 -27.76 -7.06
N ARG A 404 -11.38 -29.06 -6.83
CA ARG A 404 -10.46 -30.15 -7.22
C ARG A 404 -10.15 -30.22 -8.72
N GLN A 405 -11.07 -29.84 -9.61
CA GLN A 405 -10.82 -29.85 -11.05
C GLN A 405 -10.02 -28.63 -11.56
N ARG A 406 -10.20 -27.46 -10.92
CA ARG A 406 -9.60 -26.20 -11.40
C ARG A 406 -8.25 -25.88 -10.75
N GLY A 407 -8.05 -26.33 -9.52
CA GLY A 407 -6.80 -26.14 -8.76
C GLY A 407 -5.81 -27.31 -8.87
N SER A 408 -6.18 -28.44 -9.49
CA SER A 408 -5.36 -29.66 -9.48
C SER A 408 -4.00 -29.45 -10.09
N SER A 409 -3.87 -28.81 -11.26
CA SER A 409 -2.56 -28.66 -11.91
C SER A 409 -1.60 -27.77 -11.10
N ALA A 410 -2.10 -26.67 -10.52
CA ALA A 410 -1.29 -25.83 -9.62
C ALA A 410 -0.93 -26.59 -8.33
N ALA A 411 -1.89 -27.25 -7.69
CA ALA A 411 -1.64 -28.00 -6.47
C ALA A 411 -0.69 -29.18 -6.70
N LEU A 412 -0.84 -29.91 -7.80
CA LEU A 412 0.09 -30.98 -8.22
C LEU A 412 1.49 -30.43 -8.47
N SER A 413 1.62 -29.23 -9.04
CA SER A 413 2.94 -28.58 -9.19
C SER A 413 3.59 -28.29 -7.84
N LEU A 414 2.83 -27.82 -6.86
CA LEU A 414 3.31 -27.58 -5.51
C LEU A 414 3.67 -28.89 -4.79
N ILE A 415 2.85 -29.92 -4.91
CA ILE A 415 3.13 -31.26 -4.36
C ILE A 415 4.37 -31.86 -5.04
N ALA A 416 4.51 -31.71 -6.35
CA ALA A 416 5.70 -32.15 -7.09
C ALA A 416 6.95 -31.39 -6.64
N SER A 417 6.84 -30.10 -6.32
CA SER A 417 7.97 -29.34 -5.77
C SER A 417 8.42 -29.87 -4.41
N VAL A 418 7.45 -30.25 -3.55
CA VAL A 418 7.72 -30.90 -2.26
C VAL A 418 8.34 -32.28 -2.44
N ALA A 419 7.82 -33.08 -3.38
CA ALA A 419 8.38 -34.40 -3.70
C ALA A 419 9.82 -34.30 -4.22
N ALA A 420 10.12 -33.32 -5.08
CA ALA A 420 11.47 -33.07 -5.58
C ALA A 420 12.44 -32.68 -4.46
N SER A 421 11.96 -31.96 -3.44
CA SER A 421 12.74 -31.66 -2.24
C SER A 421 12.98 -32.91 -1.38
N MET A 422 11.95 -33.72 -1.16
CA MET A 422 12.06 -34.98 -0.40
C MET A 422 13.02 -35.98 -1.03
N LEU A 423 13.07 -36.04 -2.37
CA LEU A 423 14.02 -36.90 -3.09
C LEU A 423 15.48 -36.54 -2.83
N MET A 424 15.76 -35.32 -2.39
CA MET A 424 17.12 -34.88 -2.03
C MET A 424 17.46 -35.06 -0.55
N LEU A 425 16.53 -35.57 0.28
CA LEU A 425 16.82 -35.87 1.69
C LEU A 425 18.06 -36.77 1.89
N PRO A 426 18.27 -37.85 1.11
CA PRO A 426 19.44 -38.72 1.28
C PRO A 426 20.77 -38.05 0.94
N ALA A 427 20.77 -36.88 0.30
CA ALA A 427 21.99 -36.13 -0.02
C ALA A 427 22.42 -35.20 1.12
N VAL A 428 21.58 -35.06 2.17
CA VAL A 428 21.81 -34.18 3.32
C VAL A 428 21.88 -34.93 4.64
N LEU A 429 21.22 -36.10 4.72
CA LEU A 429 21.40 -37.11 5.78
C LEU A 429 22.78 -37.76 5.66
#